data_AF-A0A0F9J224-F1
#
_entry.id   AF-A0A0F9J224-F1
#
_cell.length_a   1.000
_cell.length_b   1.000
_cell.length_c   1.000
_cell.angle_alpha   90.00
_cell.angle_beta   90.00
_cell.angle_gamma   90.00
#
_symmetry.space_group_name_H-M   'P 1'
#
loop_
_entity.id
_entity.type
_entity.pdbx_description
1 polymer ?
#
loop_
_entity_poly.entity_id
_entity_poly.type
_entity_poly.pdbx_seq_one_letter_code
_entity_poly.pdbx_strand_id
1 'polypeptide(L)'
;MGWVCSYTPLELIYAANFLPYRIEGHSKPIGAADSYIHPNYCQFVKSAIDNAIEGKYNFLEGVVFVNSCDAMRRLHDVWKRYIPSKFNY
;
A
#
# COMPACT_ATOMS: atom_id res chain seq x y z
N MET A 1 -10.02 -4.46 4.57
CA MET A 1 -9.49 -3.20 4.00
C MET A 1 -8.05 -3.04 4.43
N GLY A 2 -7.13 -2.78 3.50
CA GLY A 2 -5.72 -2.55 3.80
C GLY A 2 -5.45 -1.13 4.30
N TRP A 3 -4.41 -0.95 5.11
CA TRP A 3 -3.94 0.38 5.51
C TRP A 3 -2.41 0.43 5.65
N VAL A 4 -1.81 1.58 5.31
CA VAL A 4 -0.34 1.74 5.20
C VAL A 4 0.29 2.70 6.20
N CYS A 5 -0.46 3.58 6.86
CA CYS A 5 0.11 4.59 7.76
C CYS A 5 -0.50 4.56 9.17
N SER A 6 0.29 4.78 10.22
CA SER A 6 -0.19 4.87 11.62
C SER A 6 -1.25 5.93 11.85
N TYR A 7 -1.29 6.97 11.01
CA TYR A 7 -2.31 8.01 11.03
C TYR A 7 -3.66 7.56 10.44
N THR A 8 -3.80 6.32 9.98
CA THR A 8 -5.06 5.82 9.41
C THR A 8 -6.08 5.64 10.54
N PRO A 9 -7.26 6.28 10.48
CA PRO A 9 -8.30 6.11 11.49
C PRO A 9 -8.94 4.72 11.36
N LEU A 10 -8.48 3.77 12.17
CA LEU A 10 -8.94 2.39 12.13
C LEU A 10 -10.41 2.28 12.53
N GLU A 11 -10.89 3.18 13.37
CA GLU A 11 -12.26 3.29 13.84
C GLU A 11 -13.25 3.43 12.67
N LEU A 12 -12.90 4.18 11.62
CA LEU A 12 -13.75 4.32 10.44
C LEU A 12 -13.82 3.02 9.63
N ILE A 13 -12.71 2.27 9.57
CA ILE A 13 -12.66 0.97 8.89
C ILE A 13 -13.52 -0.05 9.62
N TYR A 14 -13.42 -0.10 10.96
CA TYR A 14 -14.27 -0.94 11.80
C TYR A 14 -15.74 -0.57 11.70
N ALA A 15 -16.08 0.73 11.72
CA ALA A 15 -17.46 1.21 11.60
C ALA A 15 -18.09 0.84 10.24
N ALA A 16 -17.28 0.76 9.18
CA ALA A 16 -17.70 0.29 7.87
C ALA A 16 -17.78 -1.26 7.75
N ASN A 17 -17.71 -1.98 8.88
CA ASN A 17 -17.77 -3.44 8.96
C ASN A 17 -16.64 -4.16 8.19
N PHE A 18 -15.48 -3.52 8.07
CA PHE A 18 -14.29 -4.11 7.50
C PHE A 18 -13.25 -4.45 8.58
N LEU A 19 -12.54 -5.56 8.39
CA LEU A 19 -11.35 -5.86 9.17
C LEU A 19 -10.14 -5.05 8.62
N PRO A 20 -9.51 -4.17 9.42
CA PRO A 20 -8.31 -3.47 9.00
C PRO A 20 -7.11 -4.42 8.94
N TYR A 21 -6.49 -4.50 7.78
CA TYR A 21 -5.29 -5.29 7.55
C TYR A 21 -4.09 -4.37 7.35
N ARG A 22 -3.06 -4.52 8.19
CA ARG A 22 -1.84 -3.73 8.08
C ARG A 22 -1.04 -4.20 6.87
N ILE A 23 -0.80 -3.30 5.92
CA ILE A 23 0.18 -3.55 4.85
C ILE A 23 1.57 -3.30 5.41
N GLU A 24 2.40 -4.33 5.31
CA GLU A 24 3.76 -4.31 5.80
C GLU A 24 4.75 -4.37 4.62
N GLY A 25 5.90 -3.74 4.83
CA GLY A 25 7.04 -3.92 3.95
C GLY A 25 7.76 -5.23 4.25
N HIS A 26 8.85 -5.48 3.53
CA HIS A 26 9.79 -6.56 3.82
C HIS A 26 11.24 -6.05 3.79
N SER A 27 12.14 -6.82 4.39
CA SER A 27 13.58 -6.57 4.37
C SER A 27 14.32 -7.30 3.24
N LYS A 28 13.62 -8.11 2.44
CA LYS A 28 14.20 -8.77 1.27
C LYS A 28 14.63 -7.73 0.21
N PRO A 29 15.62 -8.06 -0.65
CA PRO A 29 15.96 -7.24 -1.81
C PRO A 29 14.71 -6.90 -2.63
N ILE A 30 14.65 -5.67 -3.13
CA ILE A 30 13.54 -5.23 -3.98
C ILE A 30 13.66 -5.90 -5.35
N GLY A 31 12.57 -6.52 -5.79
CA GLY A 31 12.46 -7.17 -7.08
C GLY A 31 11.80 -6.26 -8.12
N ALA A 32 10.52 -6.52 -8.40
CA ALA A 32 9.78 -5.87 -9.47
C ALA A 32 9.57 -4.37 -9.21
N ALA A 33 9.47 -3.93 -7.95
CA ALA A 33 9.09 -2.56 -7.62
C ALA A 33 10.03 -1.48 -8.18
N ASP A 34 11.31 -1.75 -8.39
CA ASP A 34 12.26 -0.77 -8.96
C ASP A 34 11.92 -0.37 -10.41
N SER A 35 11.08 -1.14 -11.11
CA SER A 35 10.54 -0.78 -12.43
C SER A 35 9.33 0.17 -12.36
N TYR A 36 8.71 0.31 -11.18
CA TYR A 36 7.45 1.06 -10.99
C TYR A 36 7.65 2.33 -10.18
N ILE A 37 8.70 2.40 -9.37
CA ILE A 37 9.02 3.54 -8.53
C ILE A 37 10.52 3.85 -8.56
N HIS A 38 10.87 5.12 -8.42
CA HIS A 38 12.26 5.55 -8.45
C HIS A 38 13.08 4.91 -7.29
N PRO A 39 14.35 4.54 -7.50
CA PRO A 39 15.17 3.88 -6.47
C PRO A 39 15.35 4.69 -5.18
N ASN A 40 15.25 6.02 -5.26
CA ASN A 40 15.40 6.99 -4.16
C ASN A 40 14.22 7.00 -3.15
N TYR A 41 13.18 6.19 -3.35
CA TYR A 41 12.11 6.05 -2.35
C TYR A 41 12.48 5.08 -1.24
N CYS A 42 11.88 5.28 -0.05
CA CYS A 42 12.20 4.48 1.13
C CYS A 42 11.85 3.00 0.92
N GLN A 43 12.58 2.13 1.60
CA GLN A 43 12.45 0.67 1.45
C GLN A 43 11.04 0.16 1.75
N PHE A 44 10.32 0.80 2.67
CA PHE A 44 8.94 0.43 2.97
C PHE A 44 8.03 0.57 1.74
N VAL A 45 8.06 1.71 1.05
CA VAL A 45 7.22 1.93 -0.14
C VAL A 45 7.58 0.97 -1.25
N LYS A 46 8.88 0.76 -1.49
CA LYS A 46 9.35 -0.17 -2.52
C LYS A 46 8.88 -1.60 -2.23
N SER A 47 9.07 -2.09 -1.01
CA SER A 47 8.64 -3.45 -0.62
C SER A 47 7.12 -3.60 -0.52
N ALA A 48 6.38 -2.54 -0.21
CA ALA A 48 4.92 -2.57 -0.24
C ALA A 48 4.40 -2.75 -1.67
N ILE A 49 4.99 -2.04 -2.65
CA ILE A 49 4.70 -2.19 -4.08
C ILE A 49 5.09 -3.59 -4.56
N ASP A 50 6.25 -4.09 -4.14
CA ASP A 50 6.74 -5.42 -4.54
C ASP A 50 5.76 -6.53 -4.16
N ASN A 51 5.37 -6.59 -2.88
CA ASN A 51 4.36 -7.52 -2.39
C ASN A 51 3.02 -7.37 -3.15
N ALA A 52 2.64 -6.14 -3.49
CA ALA A 52 1.37 -5.87 -4.14
C ALA A 52 1.36 -6.30 -5.61
N ILE A 53 2.48 -6.12 -6.33
CA ILE A 53 2.66 -6.62 -7.71
C ILE A 53 2.69 -8.16 -7.72
N GLU A 54 3.29 -8.78 -6.72
CA GLU A 54 3.25 -10.24 -6.54
C GLU A 54 1.85 -10.77 -6.17
N GLY A 55 0.84 -9.91 -6.05
CA GLY A 55 -0.54 -10.29 -5.78
C GLY A 55 -0.79 -10.71 -4.33
N LYS A 56 0.14 -10.44 -3.42
CA LYS A 56 0.01 -10.80 -2.00
C LYS A 56 -1.21 -10.17 -1.34
N TYR A 57 -1.70 -9.05 -1.89
CA TYR A 57 -2.83 -8.29 -1.35
C TYR A 57 -4.13 -8.44 -2.14
N ASN A 58 -4.22 -9.41 -3.06
CA ASN A 58 -5.42 -9.64 -3.88
C ASN A 58 -6.68 -10.02 -3.06
N PHE A 59 -6.51 -10.43 -1.81
CA PHE A 59 -7.62 -10.72 -0.88
C PHE A 59 -8.23 -9.45 -0.27
N LEU A 60 -7.62 -8.27 -0.45
CA LEU A 60 -8.12 -7.01 0.07
C LEU A 60 -9.14 -6.39 -0.91
N GLU A 61 -10.29 -5.98 -0.40
CA GLU A 61 -11.29 -5.21 -1.19
C GLU A 61 -10.75 -3.83 -1.62
N GLY A 62 -9.83 -3.26 -0.85
CA GLY A 62 -9.26 -1.96 -1.13
C GLY A 62 -8.24 -1.55 -0.07
N VAL A 63 -7.55 -0.44 -0.33
CA VAL A 63 -6.49 0.09 0.54
C VAL A 63 -6.74 1.57 0.84
N VAL A 64 -6.52 1.95 2.09
CA VAL A 64 -6.56 3.32 2.57
C VAL A 64 -5.13 3.86 2.65
N PHE A 65 -4.90 4.96 1.96
CA PHE A 65 -3.67 5.74 1.97
C PHE A 65 -3.88 7.03 2.77
N VAL A 66 -2.85 7.44 3.51
CA VAL A 66 -2.86 8.72 4.24
C VAL A 66 -1.72 9.55 3.71
N ASN A 67 -2.00 10.82 3.43
CA ASN A 67 -1.01 11.80 3.01
C ASN A 67 -0.11 12.22 4.20
N SER A 68 0.77 11.31 4.62
CA SER A 68 1.72 11.53 5.72
C SER A 68 3.12 11.92 5.27
N CYS A 69 3.53 11.53 4.06
CA CYS A 69 4.78 11.96 3.43
C CYS A 69 4.70 11.82 1.91
N ASP A 70 5.64 12.42 1.18
CA ASP A 70 5.70 12.34 -0.29
C ASP A 70 5.82 10.91 -0.81
N ALA A 71 6.51 10.04 -0.07
CA ALA A 71 6.62 8.62 -0.41
C ALA A 71 5.26 7.90 -0.35
N MET A 72 4.36 8.26 0.59
CA MET A 72 3.01 7.69 0.65
C MET A 72 2.12 8.18 -0.49
N ARG A 73 2.24 9.45 -0.87
CA ARG A 73 1.54 9.98 -2.05
C ARG A 73 1.96 9.22 -3.30
N ARG A 74 3.27 9.01 -3.46
CA ARG A 74 3.79 8.24 -4.58
C ARG A 74 3.35 6.77 -4.55
N LEU A 75 3.33 6.16 -3.36
CA LEU A 75 2.81 4.82 -3.17
C LEU A 75 1.37 4.71 -3.67
N HIS A 76 0.49 5.63 -3.26
CA HIS A 76 -0.89 5.69 -3.73
C HIS A 76 -0.99 5.81 -5.25
N ASP A 77 -0.21 6.70 -5.88
CA ASP A 77 -0.25 6.92 -7.33
C ASP A 77 0.18 5.67 -8.11
N VAL A 78 1.25 5.01 -7.66
CA VAL A 78 1.72 3.74 -8.26
C VAL A 78 0.68 2.65 -8.03
N TRP A 79 0.11 2.56 -6.82
CA TRP A 79 -0.89 1.56 -6.49
C TRP A 79 -2.13 1.67 -7.36
N LYS A 80 -2.70 2.87 -7.47
CA LYS A 80 -3.86 3.15 -8.30
C LYS A 80 -3.61 2.82 -9.78
N ARG A 81 -2.38 2.97 -10.27
CA ARG A 81 -2.03 2.77 -11.68
C ARG A 81 -1.79 1.30 -12.04
N TYR A 82 -1.14 0.54 -11.16
CA TYR A 82 -0.61 -0.79 -11.50
C TYR A 82 -1.22 -1.94 -10.72
N ILE A 83 -1.88 -1.68 -9.58
CA ILE A 83 -2.37 -2.73 -8.70
C ILE A 83 -3.90 -2.79 -8.78
N PRO A 84 -4.47 -3.88 -9.32
CA PRO A 84 -5.91 -4.03 -9.44
C PRO A 84 -6.54 -4.11 -8.05
N SER A 85 -7.45 -3.19 -7.78
CA SER A 85 -8.13 -3.05 -6.49
C SER A 85 -9.50 -2.44 -6.75
N LYS A 86 -10.53 -2.90 -6.03
CA LYS A 86 -11.90 -2.39 -6.22
C LYS A 86 -12.00 -0.94 -5.73
N PHE A 87 -11.26 -0.62 -4.67
CA PHE A 87 -11.25 0.71 -4.08
C PHE A 87 -9.85 1.13 -3.64
N ASN A 88 -9.48 2.38 -3.95
CA ASN A 88 -8.28 3.05 -3.46
C ASN A 88 -8.73 4.40 -2.89
N TYR A 89 -8.52 4.59 -1.59
CA TYR A 89 -8.94 5.79 -0.85
C TYR A 89 -7.72 6.54 -0.31
#